data_AF-A0A1F6B6X5-F1
#
_entry.id   AF-A0A1F6B6X5-F1
#
_cell.length_a   1.000
_cell.length_b   1.000
_cell.length_c   1.000
_cell.angle_alpha   90.00
_cell.angle_beta   90.00
_cell.angle_gamma   90.00
#
_symmetry.space_group_name_H-M   'P 1'
#
loop_
_entity.id
_entity.type
_entity.pdbx_description
1 polymer ?
#
loop_
_entity_poly.entity_id
_entity_poly.type
_entity_poly.pdbx_seq_one_letter_code
_entity_poly.pdbx_strand_id
1 'polypeptide(L)'
;MAPWFDCAHHKRSTVLKDGFFMANEYIKLPSEAIYRTGSDILHGVVEHGADIVYFDWESSGHMREYWETEARRKRIPGIGQIFAGSNNSSSIETMALSVRETNPKPEGITGYRRESLYHLTPGFLLTARTLQELEVEVSILSNGFVETIPDLGFPITANSFAYQPGNSNRITGFCDGEMMTQRDGKLLSIIEQRRNRSGDQRIVMVGDGKNDAATQPTALFMLFTGVIRRQNVIDELREAEHLPPVIPSDYSEILVMLAGEPRWPHLLRYRNPAVRSHFANGVQRIIDNQVEFINPLDQMAIAARLEYFINRG
;
A
#
# COMPACT_ATOMS: atom_id res chain seq x y z
N MET A 1 -0.30 30.56 -13.75
CA MET A 1 -0.47 30.36 -12.31
C MET A 1 -1.85 29.75 -12.10
N ALA A 2 -1.93 28.47 -11.73
CA ALA A 2 -3.21 27.85 -11.36
C ALA A 2 -3.59 28.32 -9.94
N PRO A 3 -4.87 28.66 -9.67
CA PRO A 3 -5.28 29.14 -8.36
C PRO A 3 -5.37 27.95 -7.38
N TRP A 4 -4.49 27.94 -6.40
CA TRP A 4 -4.58 27.10 -5.22
C TRP A 4 -5.72 27.64 -4.35
N PHE A 5 -6.73 26.83 -4.06
CA PHE A 5 -7.82 27.23 -3.16
C PHE A 5 -7.60 26.62 -1.79
N ASP A 6 -7.72 27.46 -0.75
CA ASP A 6 -7.73 27.06 0.65
C ASP A 6 -9.03 26.30 0.95
N CYS A 7 -8.97 24.97 1.01
CA CYS A 7 -10.13 24.09 1.17
C CYS A 7 -10.59 23.93 2.63
N ALA A 8 -10.68 25.01 3.42
CA ALA A 8 -11.01 24.95 4.84
C ALA A 8 -12.46 24.49 5.19
N HIS A 9 -13.29 24.11 4.22
CA HIS A 9 -14.75 23.92 4.42
C HIS A 9 -15.33 22.54 4.12
N HIS A 10 -14.53 21.50 3.93
CA HIS A 10 -15.02 20.11 3.82
C HIS A 10 -14.38 19.16 4.85
N LYS A 11 -14.39 19.55 6.14
CA LYS A 11 -14.18 18.59 7.23
C LYS A 11 -15.47 17.80 7.46
N ARG A 12 -15.62 16.65 6.80
CA ARG A 12 -16.36 15.53 7.41
C ARG A 12 -15.37 14.75 8.26
N SER A 13 -15.29 15.16 9.52
CA SER A 13 -14.62 14.40 10.57
C SER A 13 -15.34 13.06 10.73
N THR A 14 -14.69 11.97 10.34
CA THR A 14 -14.98 10.65 10.91
C THR A 14 -14.37 10.67 12.31
N VAL A 15 -15.18 11.06 13.28
CA VAL A 15 -14.87 10.94 14.70
C VAL A 15 -14.63 9.46 14.98
N LEU A 16 -13.38 9.10 15.28
CA LEU A 16 -13.04 7.84 15.92
C LEU A 16 -13.83 7.78 17.23
N LYS A 17 -14.92 7.02 17.24
CA LYS A 17 -15.68 6.74 18.45
C LYS A 17 -14.95 5.65 19.23
N ASP A 18 -14.55 6.04 20.43
CA ASP A 18 -14.14 5.23 21.58
C ASP A 18 -14.40 3.72 21.43
N GLY A 19 -13.32 2.98 21.22
CA GLY A 19 -13.26 1.53 21.35
C GLY A 19 -12.10 1.19 22.28
N PHE A 20 -12.42 0.64 23.44
CA PHE A 20 -11.47 0.09 24.41
C PHE A 20 -10.53 -0.92 23.72
N PHE A 21 -9.23 -0.61 23.70
CA PHE A 21 -8.20 -1.63 23.42
C PHE A 21 -7.73 -2.19 24.75
N MET A 22 -8.04 -3.47 24.98
CA MET A 22 -7.40 -4.27 26.03
C MET A 22 -5.91 -4.36 25.68
N ALA A 23 -5.06 -3.84 26.56
CA ALA A 23 -3.62 -3.94 26.44
C ALA A 23 -3.21 -5.42 26.56
N ASN A 24 -2.97 -6.08 25.42
CA ASN A 24 -2.11 -7.24 25.42
C ASN A 24 -0.69 -6.74 25.66
N GLU A 25 -0.02 -7.31 26.66
CA GLU A 25 1.38 -7.04 26.99
C GLU A 25 2.26 -7.46 25.81
N TYR A 26 2.44 -6.54 24.85
CA TYR A 26 3.46 -6.69 23.83
C TYR A 26 4.82 -6.51 24.50
N ILE A 27 5.68 -7.52 24.32
CA ILE A 27 7.10 -7.48 24.65
C ILE A 27 7.65 -6.17 24.07
N LYS A 28 8.01 -5.22 24.95
CA LYS A 28 8.78 -4.04 24.58
C LYS A 28 10.12 -4.55 24.08
N LEU A 29 10.29 -4.61 22.77
CA LEU A 29 11.61 -4.75 22.18
C LEU A 29 12.41 -3.50 22.58
N PRO A 30 13.68 -3.65 23.01
CA PRO A 30 14.48 -2.50 23.35
C PRO A 30 14.63 -1.60 22.11
N SER A 31 14.43 -0.29 22.31
CA SER A 31 14.51 0.78 21.31
C SER A 31 15.87 0.91 20.60
N GLU A 32 16.82 0.02 20.89
CA GLU A 32 18.14 -0.08 20.27
C GLU A 32 18.25 -1.23 19.25
N ALA A 33 17.18 -2.03 19.05
CA ALA A 33 17.06 -2.96 17.92
C ALA A 33 16.77 -2.17 16.64
N ILE A 34 17.71 -1.28 16.28
CA ILE A 34 17.78 -0.63 14.99
C ILE A 34 18.12 -1.75 14.01
N TYR A 35 17.10 -2.33 13.38
CA TYR A 35 17.26 -3.16 12.20
C TYR A 35 18.20 -2.42 11.23
N ARG A 36 19.41 -2.95 11.01
CA ARG A 36 20.48 -2.24 10.30
C ARG A 36 20.33 -2.35 8.79
N THR A 37 19.52 -3.30 8.33
CA THR A 37 19.27 -3.60 6.92
C THR A 37 17.78 -3.92 6.69
N GLY A 38 17.33 -3.82 5.42
CA GLY A 38 15.99 -4.27 5.04
C GLY A 38 15.73 -5.74 5.39
N SER A 39 16.76 -6.60 5.28
CA SER A 39 16.70 -8.00 5.68
C SER A 39 16.37 -8.17 7.16
N ASP A 40 17.02 -7.40 8.05
CA ASP A 40 16.73 -7.51 9.49
C ASP A 40 15.27 -7.16 9.78
N ILE A 41 14.73 -6.10 9.15
CA ILE A 41 13.31 -5.71 9.32
C ILE A 41 12.39 -6.82 8.80
N LEU A 42 12.70 -7.41 7.62
CA LEU A 42 11.92 -8.51 7.06
C LEU A 42 11.89 -9.71 8.00
N HIS A 43 13.04 -10.14 8.54
CA HIS A 43 13.08 -11.24 9.52
C HIS A 43 12.28 -10.90 10.77
N GLY A 44 12.37 -9.66 11.26
CA GLY A 44 11.54 -9.19 12.38
C GLY A 44 10.03 -9.26 12.09
N VAL A 45 9.61 -8.89 10.88
CA VAL A 45 8.22 -9.01 10.44
C VAL A 45 7.80 -10.47 10.27
N VAL A 46 8.65 -11.35 9.73
CA VAL A 46 8.32 -12.77 9.62
C VAL A 46 8.25 -13.44 10.99
N GLU A 47 9.15 -13.12 11.91
CA GLU A 47 9.24 -13.73 13.23
C GLU A 47 8.12 -13.27 14.18
N HIS A 48 7.68 -12.01 14.06
CA HIS A 48 6.72 -11.41 15.00
C HIS A 48 5.41 -10.96 14.36
N GLY A 49 5.35 -10.93 13.03
CA GLY A 49 4.25 -10.36 12.25
C GLY A 49 4.29 -8.84 12.19
N ALA A 50 3.56 -8.27 11.23
CA ALA A 50 3.36 -6.82 11.15
C ALA A 50 2.39 -6.34 12.24
N ASP A 51 2.54 -5.06 12.62
CA ASP A 51 1.60 -4.35 13.49
C ASP A 51 0.71 -3.40 12.68
N ILE A 52 1.32 -2.74 11.66
CA ILE A 52 0.63 -1.82 10.75
C ILE A 52 1.03 -2.15 9.32
N VAL A 53 0.04 -2.16 8.43
CA VAL A 53 0.24 -2.34 7.00
C VAL A 53 -0.46 -1.23 6.24
N TYR A 54 0.32 -0.51 5.43
CA TYR A 54 -0.18 0.40 4.41
C TYR A 54 -0.13 -0.28 3.05
N PHE A 55 -1.25 -0.31 2.37
CA PHE A 55 -1.33 -0.74 0.97
C PHE A 55 -1.46 0.49 0.08
N ASP A 56 -0.58 0.59 -0.91
CA ASP A 56 -0.87 1.43 -2.05
C ASP A 56 -2.11 0.91 -2.79
N TRP A 57 -2.88 1.84 -3.35
CA TRP A 57 -4.11 1.51 -4.05
C TRP A 57 -3.85 1.21 -5.52
N GLU A 58 -3.14 2.09 -6.20
CA GLU A 58 -3.01 2.08 -7.65
C GLU A 58 -1.97 1.05 -8.06
N SER A 59 -2.33 0.07 -8.90
CA SER A 59 -1.40 -0.99 -9.32
C SER A 59 -0.92 -1.91 -8.18
N SER A 60 -1.53 -1.81 -7.00
CA SER A 60 -1.29 -2.68 -5.83
C SER A 60 -2.60 -3.28 -5.31
N GLY A 61 -3.46 -2.50 -4.64
CA GLY A 61 -4.81 -2.95 -4.23
C GLY A 61 -5.80 -3.08 -5.40
N HIS A 62 -5.55 -2.36 -6.48
CA HIS A 62 -6.41 -2.26 -7.65
C HIS A 62 -5.62 -2.39 -8.96
N MET A 63 -6.15 -3.15 -9.91
CA MET A 63 -5.46 -3.50 -11.16
C MET A 63 -5.39 -2.36 -12.20
N ARG A 64 -6.05 -1.22 -11.95
CA ARG A 64 -6.09 -0.09 -12.89
C ARG A 64 -5.82 1.23 -12.20
N GLU A 65 -5.19 2.13 -12.93
CA GLU A 65 -5.09 3.53 -12.52
C GLU A 65 -6.28 4.31 -13.12
N TYR A 66 -6.95 5.11 -12.29
CA TYR A 66 -8.10 5.92 -12.74
C TYR A 66 -7.69 6.84 -13.89
N TRP A 67 -6.55 7.49 -13.71
CA TRP A 67 -6.09 8.51 -14.64
C TRP A 67 -5.72 7.95 -16.00
N GLU A 68 -5.03 6.81 -16.04
CA GLU A 68 -4.78 6.11 -17.30
C GLU A 68 -6.09 5.72 -17.99
N THR A 69 -7.08 5.25 -17.22
CA THR A 69 -8.37 4.85 -17.77
C THR A 69 -9.09 6.02 -18.42
N GLU A 70 -9.19 7.16 -17.73
CA GLU A 70 -9.86 8.36 -18.25
C GLU A 70 -9.09 8.99 -19.42
N ALA A 71 -7.77 9.04 -19.34
CA ALA A 71 -6.97 9.62 -20.40
C ALA A 71 -7.00 8.78 -21.68
N ARG A 72 -7.00 7.45 -21.56
CA ARG A 72 -7.22 6.54 -22.70
C ARG A 72 -8.61 6.73 -23.30
N ARG A 73 -9.67 6.84 -22.48
CA ARG A 73 -11.05 7.15 -22.94
C ARG A 73 -11.11 8.45 -23.73
N LYS A 74 -10.35 9.48 -23.30
CA LYS A 74 -10.30 10.80 -23.93
C LYS A 74 -9.24 10.94 -25.03
N ARG A 75 -8.45 9.89 -25.28
CA ARG A 75 -7.34 9.86 -26.27
C ARG A 75 -6.34 11.01 -26.08
N ILE A 76 -5.99 11.31 -24.82
CA ILE A 76 -5.04 12.38 -24.51
C ILE A 76 -3.62 11.94 -24.94
N PRO A 77 -2.97 12.62 -25.90
CA PRO A 77 -1.64 12.24 -26.37
C PRO A 77 -0.59 12.38 -25.26
N GLY A 78 0.37 11.45 -25.19
CA GLY A 78 1.51 11.54 -24.27
C GLY A 78 1.18 11.32 -22.79
N ILE A 79 -0.07 10.97 -22.45
CA ILE A 79 -0.48 10.81 -21.05
C ILE A 79 0.26 9.68 -20.32
N GLY A 80 0.62 8.61 -21.03
CA GLY A 80 1.46 7.54 -20.47
C GLY A 80 2.85 8.03 -20.08
N GLN A 81 3.41 9.02 -20.79
CA GLN A 81 4.69 9.65 -20.42
C GLN A 81 4.54 10.58 -19.21
N ILE A 82 3.38 11.24 -19.09
CA ILE A 82 3.04 12.07 -17.93
C ILE A 82 2.94 11.19 -16.66
N PHE A 83 2.32 10.01 -16.73
CA PHE A 83 2.19 9.09 -15.59
C PHE A 83 3.41 8.22 -15.33
N ALA A 84 4.22 7.91 -16.35
CA ALA A 84 5.47 7.17 -16.19
C ALA A 84 6.60 7.99 -15.53
N GLY A 85 6.35 9.26 -15.16
CA GLY A 85 7.35 10.11 -14.49
C GLY A 85 8.51 10.55 -15.40
N SER A 86 8.38 10.44 -16.73
CA SER A 86 9.50 10.62 -17.66
C SER A 86 9.94 12.08 -17.89
N ASN A 87 9.27 13.06 -17.27
CA ASN A 87 9.42 14.49 -17.61
C ASN A 87 10.03 15.40 -16.52
N ASN A 88 10.69 14.86 -15.48
CA ASN A 88 11.22 15.66 -14.35
C ASN A 88 10.18 16.58 -13.66
N SER A 89 8.89 16.38 -13.92
CA SER A 89 7.79 17.12 -13.31
C SER A 89 7.50 16.59 -11.92
N SER A 90 7.16 17.48 -10.97
CA SER A 90 6.76 17.04 -9.64
C SER A 90 5.44 16.26 -9.69
N SER A 91 5.21 15.34 -8.75
CA SER A 91 3.96 14.57 -8.64
C SER A 91 2.72 15.46 -8.61
N ILE A 92 2.83 16.67 -8.04
CA ILE A 92 1.77 17.70 -8.06
C ILE A 92 1.45 18.15 -9.47
N GLU A 93 2.46 18.52 -10.24
CA GLU A 93 2.28 19.10 -11.56
C GLU A 93 1.67 18.06 -12.48
N THR A 94 2.15 16.81 -12.38
CA THR A 94 1.58 15.66 -13.05
C THR A 94 0.11 15.46 -12.67
N MET A 95 -0.24 15.51 -11.38
CA MET A 95 -1.62 15.34 -10.91
C MET A 95 -2.52 16.50 -11.32
N ALA A 96 -2.07 17.75 -11.18
CA ALA A 96 -2.80 18.94 -11.59
C ALA A 96 -3.05 18.96 -13.09
N LEU A 97 -2.04 18.58 -13.88
CA LEU A 97 -2.17 18.41 -15.32
C LEU A 97 -3.20 17.33 -15.63
N SER A 98 -3.11 16.18 -14.97
CA SER A 98 -4.05 15.07 -15.13
C SER A 98 -5.50 15.48 -14.85
N VAL A 99 -5.77 16.15 -13.73
CA VAL A 99 -7.10 16.68 -13.41
C VAL A 99 -7.58 17.67 -14.47
N ARG A 100 -6.70 18.56 -14.94
CA ARG A 100 -7.04 19.57 -15.95
C ARG A 100 -7.36 18.95 -17.31
N GLU A 101 -6.47 18.11 -17.83
CA GLU A 101 -6.59 17.53 -19.17
C GLU A 101 -7.69 16.46 -19.21
N THR A 102 -7.80 15.64 -18.17
CA THR A 102 -8.88 14.65 -18.10
C THR A 102 -10.20 15.27 -17.71
N ASN A 103 -10.28 16.47 -17.11
CA ASN A 103 -11.52 17.14 -16.70
C ASN A 103 -12.59 16.14 -16.18
N PRO A 104 -12.31 15.46 -15.05
CA PRO A 104 -13.15 14.38 -14.57
C PRO A 104 -14.52 14.92 -14.19
N LYS A 105 -15.56 14.10 -14.42
CA LYS A 105 -16.93 14.43 -14.03
C LYS A 105 -17.36 13.53 -12.86
N PRO A 106 -18.17 14.03 -11.91
CA PRO A 106 -18.58 13.23 -10.75
C PRO A 106 -19.32 11.94 -11.12
N GLU A 107 -20.09 11.95 -12.20
CA GLU A 107 -20.76 10.75 -12.71
C GLU A 107 -19.74 9.70 -13.18
N GLY A 108 -18.67 10.13 -13.83
CA GLY A 108 -17.57 9.27 -14.28
C GLY A 108 -16.77 8.70 -13.12
N ILE A 109 -16.50 9.50 -12.08
CA ILE A 109 -15.84 9.06 -10.84
C ILE A 109 -16.71 8.04 -10.12
N THR A 110 -18.01 8.32 -9.98
CA THR A 110 -18.96 7.40 -9.32
C THR A 110 -19.12 6.10 -10.11
N GLY A 111 -19.09 6.16 -11.44
CA GLY A 111 -19.07 5.01 -12.32
C GLY A 111 -17.81 4.17 -12.12
N TYR A 112 -16.64 4.80 -12.19
CA TYR A 112 -15.35 4.15 -11.97
C TYR A 112 -15.28 3.50 -10.59
N ARG A 113 -15.65 4.21 -9.51
CA ARG A 113 -15.65 3.69 -8.14
C ARG A 113 -16.48 2.41 -7.99
N ARG A 114 -17.62 2.33 -8.71
CA ARG A 114 -18.45 1.12 -8.74
C ARG A 114 -17.79 0.00 -9.53
N GLU A 115 -17.18 0.33 -10.67
CA GLU A 115 -16.43 -0.62 -11.49
C GLU A 115 -15.16 -1.14 -10.80
N SER A 116 -14.56 -0.36 -9.89
CA SER A 116 -13.32 -0.69 -9.20
C SER A 116 -13.41 -1.99 -8.40
N LEU A 117 -14.59 -2.35 -7.90
CA LEU A 117 -14.81 -3.59 -7.18
C LEU A 117 -14.58 -4.84 -8.06
N TYR A 118 -14.77 -4.73 -9.38
CA TYR A 118 -14.50 -5.81 -10.34
C TYR A 118 -13.04 -5.87 -10.77
N HIS A 119 -12.23 -4.90 -10.35
CA HIS A 119 -10.84 -4.73 -10.73
C HIS A 119 -9.90 -4.71 -9.54
N LEU A 120 -10.35 -5.19 -8.37
CA LEU A 120 -9.47 -5.46 -7.24
C LEU A 120 -8.40 -6.49 -7.63
N THR A 121 -7.18 -6.28 -7.15
CA THR A 121 -6.11 -7.26 -7.36
C THR A 121 -6.49 -8.57 -6.67
N PRO A 122 -6.36 -9.73 -7.34
CA PRO A 122 -6.69 -11.02 -6.74
C PRO A 122 -5.99 -11.21 -5.38
N GLY A 123 -6.76 -11.68 -4.39
CA GLY A 123 -6.25 -11.90 -3.03
C GLY A 123 -6.15 -10.65 -2.15
N PHE A 124 -6.15 -9.43 -2.69
CA PHE A 124 -6.00 -8.19 -1.90
C PHE A 124 -6.99 -8.10 -0.74
N LEU A 125 -8.30 -8.13 -1.05
CA LEU A 125 -9.34 -7.98 -0.03
C LEU A 125 -9.34 -9.12 0.99
N LEU A 126 -9.00 -10.33 0.54
CA LEU A 126 -8.89 -11.50 1.42
C LEU A 126 -7.71 -11.32 2.38
N THR A 127 -6.53 -10.94 1.89
CA THR A 127 -5.34 -10.67 2.70
C THR A 127 -5.58 -9.52 3.67
N ALA A 128 -6.07 -8.36 3.21
CA ALA A 128 -6.29 -7.19 4.04
C ALA A 128 -7.29 -7.46 5.19
N ARG A 129 -8.41 -8.15 4.91
CA ARG A 129 -9.38 -8.52 5.97
C ARG A 129 -8.82 -9.55 6.93
N THR A 130 -8.10 -10.55 6.42
CA THR A 130 -7.47 -11.57 7.27
C THR A 130 -6.46 -10.92 8.22
N LEU A 131 -5.68 -9.95 7.75
CA LEU A 131 -4.74 -9.20 8.58
C LEU A 131 -5.46 -8.39 9.67
N GLN A 132 -6.58 -7.71 9.35
CA GLN A 132 -7.39 -7.03 10.37
C GLN A 132 -7.98 -8.00 11.42
N GLU A 133 -8.48 -9.16 10.98
CA GLU A 133 -8.99 -10.21 11.87
C GLU A 133 -7.88 -10.79 12.78
N LEU A 134 -6.62 -10.66 12.34
CA LEU A 134 -5.40 -11.00 13.08
C LEU A 134 -4.83 -9.83 13.91
N GLU A 135 -5.63 -8.80 14.14
CA GLU A 135 -5.30 -7.59 14.91
C GLU A 135 -4.15 -6.76 14.31
N VAL A 136 -3.93 -6.84 13.00
CA VAL A 136 -3.03 -5.95 12.28
C VAL A 136 -3.80 -4.72 11.81
N GLU A 137 -3.26 -3.52 12.08
CA GLU A 137 -3.86 -2.29 11.58
C GLU A 137 -3.63 -2.19 10.06
N VAL A 138 -4.70 -2.13 9.28
CA VAL A 138 -4.63 -2.05 7.82
C VAL A 138 -5.22 -0.73 7.34
N SER A 139 -4.48 0.00 6.50
CA SER A 139 -4.92 1.24 5.86
C SER A 139 -4.52 1.28 4.39
N ILE A 140 -5.28 2.03 3.59
CA ILE A 140 -4.94 2.36 2.21
C ILE A 140 -4.29 3.73 2.19
N LEU A 141 -3.18 3.83 1.47
CA LEU A 141 -2.40 5.05 1.34
C LEU A 141 -2.10 5.27 -0.15
N SER A 142 -2.69 6.28 -0.77
CA SER A 142 -2.68 6.43 -2.24
C SER A 142 -2.40 7.87 -2.67
N ASN A 143 -1.61 8.03 -3.73
CA ASN A 143 -1.44 9.32 -4.41
C ASN A 143 -2.63 9.70 -5.30
N GLY A 144 -3.58 8.78 -5.48
CA GLY A 144 -4.87 9.00 -6.11
C GLY A 144 -5.83 9.82 -5.25
N PHE A 145 -7.13 9.55 -5.45
CA PHE A 145 -8.22 10.36 -4.92
C PHE A 145 -9.18 9.49 -4.13
N VAL A 146 -9.57 9.90 -2.93
CA VAL A 146 -10.49 9.13 -2.08
C VAL A 146 -11.81 8.83 -2.79
N GLU A 147 -12.28 9.72 -3.67
CA GLU A 147 -13.51 9.54 -4.42
C GLU A 147 -13.44 8.43 -5.48
N THR A 148 -12.24 8.00 -5.89
CA THR A 148 -12.05 6.90 -6.85
C THR A 148 -11.92 5.54 -6.16
N ILE A 149 -11.76 5.52 -4.82
CA ILE A 149 -11.56 4.30 -4.04
C ILE A 149 -12.91 3.83 -3.49
N PRO A 150 -13.37 2.59 -3.76
CA PRO A 150 -14.60 2.06 -3.18
C PRO A 150 -14.49 2.01 -1.65
N ASP A 151 -15.64 2.05 -0.96
CA ASP A 151 -15.64 1.79 0.48
C ASP A 151 -15.37 0.30 0.71
N LEU A 152 -14.18 0.00 1.23
CA LEU A 152 -13.73 -1.37 1.50
C LEU A 152 -13.77 -1.72 2.98
N GLY A 153 -14.11 -0.77 3.85
CA GLY A 153 -14.05 -0.92 5.31
C GLY A 153 -12.66 -0.66 5.92
N PHE A 154 -11.73 -0.09 5.17
CA PHE A 154 -10.40 0.32 5.66
C PHE A 154 -10.29 1.85 5.72
N PRO A 155 -9.51 2.42 6.65
CA PRO A 155 -9.10 3.82 6.56
C PRO A 155 -8.37 4.09 5.24
N ILE A 156 -8.71 5.21 4.60
CA ILE A 156 -8.11 5.63 3.33
C ILE A 156 -7.49 7.01 3.53
N THR A 157 -6.21 7.13 3.19
CA THR A 157 -5.50 8.42 3.11
C THR A 157 -5.10 8.66 1.66
N ALA A 158 -5.70 9.69 1.05
CA ALA A 158 -5.50 10.05 -0.36
C ALA A 158 -5.86 11.53 -0.60
N ASN A 159 -5.65 12.03 -1.82
CA ASN A 159 -6.12 13.35 -2.22
C ASN A 159 -7.66 13.40 -2.31
N SER A 160 -8.22 14.61 -2.44
CA SER A 160 -9.67 14.79 -2.69
C SER A 160 -9.91 15.81 -3.79
N PHE A 161 -11.02 15.70 -4.51
CA PHE A 161 -11.36 16.67 -5.55
C PHE A 161 -11.83 18.01 -4.95
N ALA A 162 -11.41 19.11 -5.58
CA ALA A 162 -11.90 20.45 -5.27
C ALA A 162 -13.03 20.80 -6.24
N TYR A 163 -14.21 21.08 -5.69
CA TYR A 163 -15.41 21.40 -6.46
C TYR A 163 -15.65 22.91 -6.52
N GLN A 164 -16.24 23.38 -7.62
CA GLN A 164 -16.63 24.78 -7.75
C GLN A 164 -17.68 25.13 -6.67
N PRO A 165 -17.51 26.24 -5.94
CA PRO A 165 -18.53 26.72 -5.02
C PRO A 165 -19.89 26.91 -5.73
N GLY A 166 -20.94 26.34 -5.16
CA GLY A 166 -22.29 26.37 -5.73
C GLY A 166 -22.52 25.40 -6.90
N ASN A 167 -21.53 24.60 -7.30
CA ASN A 167 -21.67 23.58 -8.34
C ASN A 167 -20.81 22.34 -8.05
N SER A 168 -21.38 21.38 -7.32
CA SER A 168 -20.77 20.08 -7.01
C SER A 168 -20.53 19.20 -8.25
N ASN A 169 -21.03 19.58 -9.42
CA ASN A 169 -20.83 18.83 -10.66
C ASN A 169 -19.60 19.30 -11.45
N ARG A 170 -18.88 20.31 -10.95
CA ARG A 170 -17.69 20.85 -11.62
C ARG A 170 -16.47 20.76 -10.71
N ILE A 171 -15.54 19.92 -11.10
CA ILE A 171 -14.21 19.83 -10.49
C ILE A 171 -13.35 20.95 -11.04
N THR A 172 -12.72 21.72 -10.15
CA THR A 172 -11.85 22.86 -10.48
C THR A 172 -10.40 22.62 -10.14
N GLY A 173 -10.11 21.53 -9.43
CA GLY A 173 -8.78 21.13 -9.00
C GLY A 173 -8.86 19.99 -8.00
N PHE A 174 -7.92 19.97 -7.07
CA PHE A 174 -7.91 19.00 -5.99
C PHE A 174 -7.47 19.67 -4.70
N CYS A 175 -8.05 19.22 -3.60
CA CYS A 175 -7.58 19.54 -2.28
C CYS A 175 -6.51 18.51 -1.94
N ASP A 176 -5.34 19.02 -1.64
CA ASP A 176 -4.27 18.23 -1.08
C ASP A 176 -4.69 17.79 0.33
N GLY A 177 -5.29 16.61 0.45
CA GLY A 177 -5.72 16.04 1.72
C GLY A 177 -4.52 16.00 2.65
N GLU A 178 -4.57 16.72 3.77
CA GLU A 178 -3.53 16.76 4.81
C GLU A 178 -2.08 16.67 4.32
N MET A 179 -1.74 17.42 3.27
CA MET A 179 -0.42 17.39 2.68
C MET A 179 -0.06 16.03 2.02
N MET A 180 -0.54 15.74 0.80
CA MET A 180 -0.19 14.64 -0.17
C MET A 180 0.64 15.05 -1.44
N THR A 181 0.81 16.35 -1.74
CA THR A 181 1.60 16.93 -2.86
C THR A 181 3.12 17.32 -2.74
N GLN A 182 3.77 17.58 -1.60
CA GLN A 182 5.15 18.14 -1.58
C GLN A 182 6.21 17.18 -2.14
N ARG A 183 7.29 17.76 -2.70
CA ARG A 183 8.31 17.13 -3.56
C ARG A 183 9.06 15.91 -2.96
N ASP A 184 8.97 15.68 -1.65
CA ASP A 184 9.82 14.70 -0.93
C ASP A 184 9.02 13.63 -0.14
N GLY A 185 7.87 13.18 -0.65
CA GLY A 185 7.27 11.90 -0.23
C GLY A 185 6.44 11.96 1.06
N LYS A 186 5.14 12.21 0.91
CA LYS A 186 4.21 12.29 2.06
C LYS A 186 3.77 10.95 2.61
N LEU A 187 3.99 9.87 1.84
CA LEU A 187 3.94 8.51 2.38
C LEU A 187 4.94 8.36 3.53
N LEU A 188 6.17 8.87 3.36
CA LEU A 188 7.20 8.87 4.40
C LEU A 188 6.78 9.73 5.60
N SER A 189 6.27 10.95 5.39
CA SER A 189 5.88 11.82 6.52
C SER A 189 4.71 11.26 7.34
N ILE A 190 3.72 10.62 6.70
CA ILE A 190 2.62 9.93 7.40
C ILE A 190 3.16 8.76 8.22
N ILE A 191 4.05 7.96 7.63
CA ILE A 191 4.67 6.81 8.29
C ILE A 191 5.59 7.27 9.43
N GLU A 192 6.36 8.34 9.27
CA GLU A 192 7.21 8.93 10.31
C GLU A 192 6.38 9.49 11.46
N GLN A 193 5.32 10.25 11.17
CA GLN A 193 4.39 10.72 12.20
C GLN A 193 3.76 9.55 12.95
N ARG A 194 3.40 8.48 12.23
CA ARG A 194 2.86 7.27 12.86
C ARG A 194 3.91 6.61 13.74
N ARG A 195 5.13 6.41 13.26
CA ARG A 195 6.23 5.82 14.02
C ARG A 195 6.55 6.62 15.27
N ASN A 196 6.62 7.95 15.15
CA ASN A 196 6.85 8.86 16.27
C ASN A 196 5.76 8.78 17.35
N ARG A 197 4.51 8.48 16.98
CA ARG A 197 3.40 8.30 17.94
C ARG A 197 3.32 6.90 18.53
N SER A 198 3.74 5.88 17.78
CA SER A 198 3.42 4.49 18.08
C SER A 198 4.62 3.65 18.54
N GLY A 199 5.83 4.22 18.50
CA GLY A 199 7.05 3.57 18.98
C GLY A 199 7.54 2.46 18.06
N ASP A 200 7.95 1.33 18.65
CA ASP A 200 8.62 0.20 17.99
C ASP A 200 7.67 -0.70 17.17
N GLN A 201 6.60 -0.13 16.61
CA GLN A 201 5.68 -0.87 15.75
C GLN A 201 6.36 -1.27 14.44
N ARG A 202 6.12 -2.51 14.02
CA ARG A 202 6.53 -3.08 12.74
C ARG A 202 5.59 -2.59 11.65
N ILE A 203 5.95 -1.45 11.06
CA ILE A 203 5.20 -0.82 9.97
C ILE A 203 5.69 -1.38 8.63
N VAL A 204 4.74 -1.82 7.80
CA VAL A 204 5.02 -2.31 6.44
C VAL A 204 4.27 -1.47 5.41
N MET A 205 4.96 -1.08 4.35
CA MET A 205 4.42 -0.48 3.14
C MET A 205 4.46 -1.50 2.00
N VAL A 206 3.31 -1.74 1.37
CA VAL A 206 3.19 -2.59 0.18
C VAL A 206 2.77 -1.70 -0.99
N GLY A 207 3.60 -1.61 -2.02
CA GLY A 207 3.37 -0.77 -3.19
C GLY A 207 4.20 -1.18 -4.40
N ASP A 208 3.95 -0.59 -5.57
CA ASP A 208 4.61 -0.95 -6.83
C ASP A 208 5.64 0.10 -7.30
N GLY A 209 5.70 1.24 -6.61
CA GLY A 209 6.34 2.45 -7.10
C GLY A 209 7.50 2.96 -6.25
N LYS A 210 8.24 3.89 -6.85
CA LYS A 210 9.35 4.61 -6.20
C LYS A 210 8.90 5.44 -5.00
N ASN A 211 7.70 5.99 -5.05
CA ASN A 211 7.16 6.78 -3.94
C ASN A 211 6.94 5.91 -2.70
N ASP A 212 6.54 4.64 -2.88
CA ASP A 212 6.34 3.69 -1.79
C ASP A 212 7.68 3.24 -1.21
N ALA A 213 8.68 3.04 -2.08
CA ALA A 213 10.05 2.72 -1.66
C ALA A 213 10.68 3.82 -0.81
N ALA A 214 10.33 5.09 -1.06
CA ALA A 214 10.81 6.23 -0.27
C ALA A 214 10.36 6.20 1.20
N THR A 215 9.50 5.26 1.60
CA THR A 215 9.11 5.06 3.00
C THR A 215 10.18 4.34 3.83
N GLN A 216 11.20 3.76 3.18
CA GLN A 216 12.37 3.21 3.85
C GLN A 216 13.30 4.32 4.36
N PRO A 217 14.03 4.10 5.47
CA PRO A 217 14.03 2.90 6.32
C PRO A 217 12.94 2.92 7.41
N THR A 218 12.03 3.90 7.37
CA THR A 218 11.00 4.09 8.40
C THR A 218 9.99 2.96 8.45
N ALA A 219 9.64 2.38 7.30
CA ALA A 219 8.85 1.16 7.17
C ALA A 219 9.62 0.08 6.38
N LEU A 220 9.25 -1.19 6.58
CA LEU A 220 9.60 -2.24 5.63
C LEU A 220 8.85 -1.97 4.33
N PHE A 221 9.55 -1.87 3.21
CA PHE A 221 8.91 -1.81 1.90
C PHE A 221 8.91 -3.20 1.26
N MET A 222 7.74 -3.64 0.80
CA MET A 222 7.56 -4.82 -0.06
C MET A 222 7.13 -4.34 -1.45
N LEU A 223 7.99 -4.51 -2.45
CA LEU A 223 7.67 -4.10 -3.83
C LEU A 223 6.75 -5.14 -4.46
N PHE A 224 5.48 -4.81 -4.59
CA PHE A 224 4.49 -5.69 -5.17
C PHE A 224 4.49 -5.58 -6.70
N THR A 225 4.64 -6.70 -7.39
CA THR A 225 4.69 -6.75 -8.86
C THR A 225 3.58 -7.58 -9.50
N GLY A 226 2.52 -7.89 -8.74
CA GLY A 226 1.43 -8.75 -9.22
C GLY A 226 0.50 -8.11 -10.27
N VAL A 227 0.54 -6.78 -10.41
CA VAL A 227 -0.23 -6.04 -11.44
C VAL A 227 0.70 -5.50 -12.51
N ILE A 228 1.69 -4.69 -12.12
CA ILE A 228 2.70 -4.13 -13.02
C ILE A 228 4.08 -4.39 -12.42
N ARG A 229 5.00 -4.92 -13.24
CA ARG A 229 6.42 -4.99 -12.89
C ARG A 229 7.15 -3.80 -13.50
N ARG A 230 7.50 -2.81 -12.66
CA ARG A 230 8.24 -1.61 -13.07
C ARG A 230 9.74 -1.89 -13.04
N GLN A 231 10.29 -2.39 -14.15
CA GLN A 231 11.72 -2.77 -14.22
C GLN A 231 12.65 -1.59 -13.89
N ASN A 232 12.30 -0.38 -14.33
CA ASN A 232 13.05 0.83 -14.00
C ASN A 232 13.10 1.11 -12.49
N VAL A 233 12.01 0.87 -11.76
CA VAL A 233 11.98 1.03 -10.29
C VAL A 233 12.90 0.00 -9.64
N ILE A 234 12.87 -1.25 -10.11
CA ILE A 234 13.75 -2.31 -9.60
C ILE A 234 15.22 -1.97 -9.84
N ASP A 235 15.56 -1.51 -11.05
CA ASP A 235 16.92 -1.14 -11.42
C ASP A 235 17.40 0.08 -10.60
N GLU A 236 16.57 1.11 -10.46
CA GLU A 236 16.88 2.29 -9.62
C GLU A 236 17.08 1.92 -8.14
N LEU A 237 16.22 1.08 -7.57
CA LEU A 237 16.35 0.65 -6.18
C LEU A 237 17.59 -0.22 -5.97
N ARG A 238 17.98 -1.00 -6.99
CA ARG A 238 19.23 -1.77 -7.00
C ARG A 238 20.46 -0.86 -7.01
N GLU A 239 20.46 0.17 -7.86
CA GLU A 239 21.54 1.15 -7.92
C GLU A 239 21.65 1.98 -6.62
N ALA A 240 20.54 2.26 -5.97
CA ALA A 240 20.49 3.04 -4.73
C ALA A 240 20.82 2.23 -3.47
N GLU A 241 21.09 0.92 -3.57
CA GLU A 241 21.24 0.00 -2.43
C GLU A 241 20.04 0.04 -1.44
N HIS A 242 18.87 0.44 -1.95
CA HIS A 242 17.60 0.57 -1.22
C HIS A 242 16.60 -0.47 -1.73
N LEU A 243 17.09 -1.64 -2.12
CA LEU A 243 16.22 -2.69 -2.59
C LEU A 243 15.31 -3.19 -1.44
N PRO A 244 14.01 -3.36 -1.69
CA PRO A 244 13.15 -4.07 -0.76
C PRO A 244 13.70 -5.48 -0.61
N PRO A 245 13.72 -6.04 0.59
CA PRO A 245 14.30 -7.37 0.80
C PRO A 245 13.51 -8.47 0.09
N VAL A 246 12.25 -8.19 -0.29
CA VAL A 246 11.34 -9.11 -0.99
C VAL A 246 10.46 -8.39 -2.01
N ILE A 247 10.19 -9.06 -3.13
CA ILE A 247 9.36 -8.59 -4.24
C ILE A 247 8.23 -9.61 -4.48
N PRO A 248 7.13 -9.53 -3.71
CA PRO A 248 6.01 -10.43 -3.91
C PRO A 248 5.24 -10.13 -5.21
N SER A 249 4.70 -11.17 -5.82
CA SER A 249 3.86 -11.10 -7.01
C SER A 249 2.42 -11.55 -6.75
N ASP A 250 2.15 -12.12 -5.58
CA ASP A 250 0.82 -12.59 -5.18
C ASP A 250 0.50 -12.21 -3.73
N TYR A 251 -0.74 -11.82 -3.46
CA TYR A 251 -1.18 -11.41 -2.12
C TYR A 251 -1.16 -12.55 -1.08
N SER A 252 -1.08 -13.81 -1.52
CA SER A 252 -0.87 -14.95 -0.63
C SER A 252 0.52 -14.94 -0.01
N GLU A 253 1.55 -14.53 -0.77
CA GLU A 253 2.93 -14.38 -0.27
C GLU A 253 2.99 -13.28 0.79
N ILE A 254 2.32 -12.16 0.51
CA ILE A 254 2.17 -11.03 1.45
C ILE A 254 1.50 -11.49 2.74
N LEU A 255 0.40 -12.26 2.66
CA LEU A 255 -0.29 -12.75 3.85
C LEU A 255 0.65 -13.57 4.74
N VAL A 256 1.44 -14.48 4.16
CA VAL A 256 2.37 -15.33 4.92
C VAL A 256 3.40 -14.49 5.67
N MET A 257 4.03 -13.55 4.97
CA MET A 257 5.09 -12.71 5.55
C MET A 257 4.54 -11.75 6.61
N LEU A 258 3.41 -11.08 6.34
CA LEU A 258 2.85 -10.06 7.23
C LEU A 258 2.14 -10.65 8.45
N ALA A 259 1.56 -11.84 8.36
CA ALA A 259 0.98 -12.50 9.51
C ALA A 259 2.05 -12.88 10.54
N GLY A 260 3.20 -13.35 10.06
CA GLY A 260 4.31 -13.83 10.86
C GLY A 260 4.03 -15.16 11.57
N GLU A 261 5.12 -15.79 12.04
CA GLU A 261 5.12 -17.11 12.68
C GLU A 261 4.06 -17.32 13.77
N PRO A 262 3.83 -16.36 14.70
CA PRO A 262 2.88 -16.56 15.78
C PRO A 262 1.44 -16.77 15.28
N ARG A 263 1.12 -16.29 14.08
CA ARG A 263 -0.23 -16.31 13.51
C ARG A 263 -0.44 -17.44 12.49
N TRP A 264 0.62 -18.08 12.02
CA TRP A 264 0.53 -19.18 11.04
C TRP A 264 -0.32 -20.38 11.51
N PRO A 265 -0.25 -20.88 12.76
CA PRO A 265 -1.12 -21.97 13.22
C PRO A 265 -2.60 -21.62 13.10
N HIS A 266 -2.95 -20.35 13.36
CA HIS A 266 -4.31 -19.86 13.24
C HIS A 266 -4.77 -19.84 11.78
N LEU A 267 -3.90 -19.41 10.85
CA LEU A 267 -4.18 -19.39 9.42
C LEU A 267 -4.37 -20.79 8.82
N LEU A 268 -3.61 -21.79 9.26
CA LEU A 268 -3.83 -23.19 8.83
C LEU A 268 -5.18 -23.74 9.28
N ARG A 269 -5.68 -23.31 10.43
CA ARG A 269 -6.94 -23.79 11.02
C ARG A 269 -8.08 -22.79 10.85
N TYR A 270 -7.86 -21.75 10.04
CA TYR A 270 -8.78 -20.64 9.87
C TYR A 270 -10.15 -21.14 9.40
N ARG A 271 -11.25 -20.64 9.94
CA ARG A 271 -12.59 -21.20 9.63
C ARG A 271 -12.92 -21.11 8.14
N ASN A 272 -12.60 -20.00 7.50
CA ASN A 272 -12.85 -19.77 6.08
C ASN A 272 -11.86 -20.59 5.22
N PRO A 273 -12.34 -21.56 4.39
CA PRO A 273 -11.47 -22.36 3.53
C PRO A 273 -10.68 -21.51 2.53
N ALA A 274 -11.23 -20.38 2.06
CA ALA A 274 -10.52 -19.50 1.13
C ALA A 274 -9.26 -18.92 1.77
N VAL A 275 -9.30 -18.53 3.05
CA VAL A 275 -8.13 -18.04 3.78
C VAL A 275 -7.09 -19.14 3.94
N ARG A 276 -7.51 -20.37 4.30
CA ARG A 276 -6.58 -21.51 4.44
C ARG A 276 -5.88 -21.81 3.13
N SER A 277 -6.63 -21.89 2.02
CA SER A 277 -6.07 -22.13 0.69
C SER A 277 -5.17 -21.00 0.23
N HIS A 278 -5.54 -19.75 0.50
CA HIS A 278 -4.73 -18.57 0.19
C HIS A 278 -3.41 -18.58 0.95
N PHE A 279 -3.44 -18.82 2.26
CA PHE A 279 -2.24 -18.96 3.08
C PHE A 279 -1.35 -20.13 2.59
N ALA A 280 -1.93 -21.32 2.39
CA ALA A 280 -1.19 -22.49 1.90
C ALA A 280 -0.53 -22.25 0.54
N ASN A 281 -1.20 -21.55 -0.38
CA ASN A 281 -0.63 -21.14 -1.65
C ASN A 281 0.59 -20.24 -1.46
N GLY A 282 0.50 -19.23 -0.59
CA GLY A 282 1.63 -18.34 -0.29
C GLY A 282 2.82 -19.09 0.29
N VAL A 283 2.56 -20.03 1.20
CA VAL A 283 3.59 -20.87 1.82
C VAL A 283 4.30 -21.71 0.76
N GLN A 284 3.53 -22.40 -0.09
CA GLN A 284 4.06 -23.23 -1.16
C GLN A 284 4.92 -22.42 -2.13
N ARG A 285 4.46 -21.23 -2.52
CA ARG A 285 5.20 -20.34 -3.43
C ARG A 285 6.55 -19.90 -2.86
N ILE A 286 6.62 -19.61 -1.56
CA ILE A 286 7.88 -19.25 -0.89
C ILE A 286 8.83 -20.44 -0.85
N ILE A 287 8.36 -21.63 -0.47
CA ILE A 287 9.16 -22.86 -0.41
C ILE A 287 9.67 -23.27 -1.81
N ASP A 288 8.81 -23.17 -2.82
CA ASP A 288 9.15 -23.52 -4.21
C ASP A 288 10.01 -22.46 -4.91
N ASN A 289 10.50 -21.47 -4.17
CA ASN A 289 11.32 -20.37 -4.68
C ASN A 289 10.65 -19.56 -5.81
N GLN A 290 9.33 -19.38 -5.74
CA GLN A 290 8.55 -18.58 -6.69
C GLN A 290 8.44 -17.10 -6.28
N VAL A 291 8.99 -16.73 -5.13
CA VAL A 291 9.04 -15.35 -4.63
C VAL A 291 10.46 -14.81 -4.80
N GLU A 292 10.59 -13.62 -5.34
CA GLU A 292 11.88 -12.96 -5.55
C GLU A 292 12.34 -12.29 -4.25
N PHE A 293 13.40 -12.84 -3.65
CA PHE A 293 14.13 -12.19 -2.56
C PHE A 293 15.42 -11.61 -3.11
N ILE A 294 15.78 -10.42 -2.61
CA ILE A 294 17.01 -9.75 -3.05
C ILE A 294 18.25 -10.42 -2.46
N ASN A 295 18.14 -10.89 -1.23
CA ASN A 295 19.15 -11.73 -0.60
C ASN A 295 18.67 -13.20 -0.60
N PRO A 296 19.34 -14.10 -1.34
CA PRO A 296 18.98 -15.53 -1.35
C PRO A 296 19.02 -16.18 0.03
N LEU A 297 19.81 -15.65 0.97
CA LEU A 297 19.85 -16.16 2.35
C LEU A 297 18.54 -15.86 3.11
N ASP A 298 17.88 -14.73 2.82
CA ASP A 298 16.58 -14.42 3.42
C ASP A 298 15.53 -15.42 2.97
N GLN A 299 15.52 -15.74 1.68
CA GLN A 299 14.66 -16.75 1.10
C GLN A 299 14.87 -18.12 1.74
N MET A 300 16.11 -18.58 1.81
CA MET A 300 16.44 -19.88 2.42
C MET A 300 16.02 -19.94 3.89
N ALA A 301 16.25 -18.87 4.66
CA ALA A 301 15.89 -18.81 6.07
C ALA A 301 14.36 -18.81 6.27
N ILE A 302 13.62 -18.04 5.49
CA ILE A 302 12.15 -17.98 5.58
C ILE A 302 11.53 -19.29 5.08
N ALA A 303 12.03 -19.87 3.98
CA ALA A 303 11.57 -21.17 3.49
C ALA A 303 11.82 -22.28 4.52
N ALA A 304 13.01 -22.33 5.14
CA ALA A 304 13.31 -23.31 6.18
C ALA A 304 12.40 -23.17 7.42
N ARG A 305 12.06 -21.94 7.82
CA ARG A 305 11.09 -21.67 8.90
C ARG A 305 9.70 -22.22 8.53
N LEU A 306 9.25 -21.98 7.30
CA LEU A 306 7.96 -22.48 6.79
C LEU A 306 7.92 -24.01 6.68
N GLU A 307 8.96 -24.63 6.14
CA GLU A 307 9.07 -26.10 6.06
C GLU A 307 9.05 -26.73 7.45
N TYR A 308 9.79 -26.15 8.40
CA TYR A 308 9.79 -26.60 9.78
C TYR A 308 8.40 -26.50 10.42
N PHE A 309 7.70 -25.38 10.18
CA PHE A 309 6.33 -25.16 10.65
C PHE A 309 5.36 -26.20 10.08
N ILE A 310 5.37 -26.43 8.76
CA ILE A 310 4.48 -27.40 8.09
C ILE A 310 4.73 -28.82 8.58
N ASN A 311 6.00 -29.20 8.78
CA ASN A 311 6.36 -30.57 9.18
C ASN A 311 6.06 -30.87 10.66
N ARG A 312 5.78 -29.85 11.49
CA ARG A 312 5.50 -30.02 12.94
C ARG A 312 4.10 -29.63 13.39
N GLY A 313 3.35 -28.82 12.63
CA GLY A 313 2.04 -28.27 12.99
C GLY A 313 0.84 -29.10 12.55
#